data_AF-A0A1F5DTG6-F1
#
_entry.id   AF-A0A1F5DTG6-F1
#
_cell.length_a   1.000
_cell.length_b   1.000
_cell.length_c   1.000
_cell.angle_alpha   90.00
_cell.angle_beta   90.00
_cell.angle_gamma   90.00
#
_symmetry.space_group_name_H-M   'P 1'
#
loop_
_entity.id
_entity.type
_entity.pdbx_description
1 polymer ?
#
loop_
_entity_poly.entity_id
_entity_poly.type
_entity_poly.pdbx_seq_one_letter_code
_entity_poly.pdbx_strand_id
1 'polypeptide(L)'
;MSSVGPGERHSFSVELDDREHVKRFFILNDSGNRVLFEGYLIELKEISLVEGLILEVRGSNGILRIDMTEEELRRALVGKR
;
A
#
# COMPACT_ATOMS: atom_id res chain seq x y z
N MET A 1 13.29 17.72 -24.31
CA MET A 1 13.14 17.45 -22.87
C MET A 1 11.95 16.51 -22.73
N SER A 2 12.20 15.23 -22.50
CA SER A 2 11.17 14.19 -22.51
C SER A 2 10.44 14.18 -21.17
N SER A 3 9.20 14.67 -21.15
CA SER A 3 8.30 14.53 -20.01
C SER A 3 7.83 13.08 -19.94
N VAL A 4 8.32 12.34 -18.95
CA VAL A 4 7.67 11.10 -18.50
C VAL A 4 6.24 11.46 -18.11
N GLY A 5 5.24 10.86 -18.75
CA GLY A 5 3.82 11.07 -18.40
C GLY A 5 3.57 10.66 -16.95
N PRO A 6 2.61 11.29 -16.24
CA PRO A 6 2.32 10.93 -14.86
C PRO A 6 1.83 9.48 -14.85
N GLY A 7 2.58 8.56 -14.24
CA GLY A 7 2.00 7.30 -13.82
C GLY A 7 0.77 7.58 -12.96
N GLU A 8 -0.28 6.77 -13.09
CA GLU A 8 -1.48 6.87 -12.26
C GLU A 8 -1.08 6.97 -10.79
N ARG A 9 -1.52 8.04 -10.13
CA ARG A 9 -1.22 8.26 -8.71
C ARG A 9 -2.20 7.43 -7.90
N HIS A 10 -1.69 6.36 -7.30
CA HIS A 10 -2.45 5.55 -6.33
C HIS A 10 -2.23 6.11 -4.93
N SER A 11 -3.32 6.35 -4.20
CA SER A 11 -3.22 6.63 -2.77
C SER A 11 -3.15 5.32 -1.98
N PHE A 12 -2.54 5.37 -0.80
CA PHE A 12 -2.57 4.26 0.13
C PHE A 12 -2.66 4.78 1.55
N SER A 13 -3.22 3.97 2.44
CA SER A 13 -3.24 4.22 3.88
C SER A 13 -3.01 2.93 4.63
N VAL A 14 -2.44 3.06 5.83
CA VAL A 14 -2.32 1.98 6.78
C VAL A 14 -2.82 2.48 8.12
N GLU A 15 -3.80 1.78 8.66
CA GLU A 15 -4.34 1.99 10.00
C GLU A 15 -3.87 0.82 10.86
N LEU A 16 -3.32 1.10 12.04
CA LEU A 16 -2.88 0.10 13.01
C LEU A 16 -3.59 0.36 14.33
N ASP A 17 -4.07 -0.70 14.97
CA ASP A 17 -4.86 -0.58 16.20
C ASP A 17 -3.99 -0.20 17.42
N ASP A 18 -2.68 -0.49 17.36
CA ASP A 18 -1.71 -0.15 18.38
C ASP A 18 -0.37 0.33 17.77
N ARG A 19 0.24 1.34 18.41
CA ARG A 19 1.56 1.89 18.06
C ARG A 19 2.68 0.87 18.22
N GLU A 20 2.56 -0.10 19.12
CA GLU A 20 3.57 -1.17 19.30
C GLU A 20 3.82 -1.99 18.01
N HIS A 21 2.86 -1.97 17.08
CA HIS A 21 2.97 -2.64 15.79
C HIS A 21 3.62 -1.78 14.70
N VAL A 22 4.02 -0.55 15.02
CA VAL A 22 4.90 0.26 14.16
C VAL A 22 6.33 -0.23 14.36
N LYS A 23 6.93 -0.74 13.29
CA LYS A 23 8.32 -1.21 13.31
C LYS A 23 9.27 -0.03 13.13
N ARG A 24 9.04 0.79 12.10
CA ARG A 24 9.93 1.89 11.71
C ARG A 24 9.17 2.99 10.98
N PHE A 25 9.51 4.23 11.28
CA PHE A 25 9.10 5.41 10.52
C PHE A 25 10.28 6.38 10.44
N PHE A 26 10.82 6.55 9.23
CA PHE A 26 11.96 7.44 8.99
C PHE A 26 11.79 8.22 7.70
N ILE A 27 12.18 9.51 7.76
CA ILE A 27 12.43 10.32 6.57
C ILE A 27 13.92 10.17 6.27
N LEU A 28 14.24 9.56 5.13
CA LEU A 28 15.59 9.37 4.64
C LEU A 28 16.03 10.65 3.93
N ASN A 29 17.00 11.34 4.54
CA ASN A 29 17.61 12.55 3.98
C ASN A 29 18.67 12.24 2.91
N ASP A 30 18.55 11.11 2.22
CA ASP A 30 19.32 10.90 0.99
C ASP A 30 18.79 11.83 -0.11
N SER A 31 19.49 11.89 -1.25
CA SER A 31 19.24 12.81 -2.37
C SER A 31 17.82 12.74 -2.97
N GLY A 32 16.92 11.93 -2.43
CA GLY A 32 15.54 11.75 -2.89
C GLY A 32 14.42 12.00 -1.87
N ASN A 33 14.68 12.54 -0.66
CA ASN A 33 13.66 12.80 0.38
C ASN A 33 12.66 11.63 0.54
N ARG A 34 13.18 10.41 0.67
CA ARG A 34 12.36 9.20 0.71
C ARG A 34 11.78 9.00 2.10
N VAL A 35 10.61 8.37 2.19
CA VAL A 35 9.99 7.98 3.47
C VAL A 35 9.89 6.48 3.53
N LEU A 36 10.29 5.89 4.65
CA LEU A 36 10.08 4.47 4.96
C LEU A 36 9.13 4.35 6.14
N PHE A 37 7.98 3.71 5.92
CA PHE A 37 7.08 3.27 6.97
C PHE A 37 6.96 1.74 6.92
N GLU A 38 7.23 1.10 8.04
CA GLU A 38 7.07 -0.35 8.21
C GLU A 38 6.29 -0.63 9.50
N GLY A 39 5.36 -1.57 9.42
CA GLY A 39 4.58 -2.04 10.54
C GLY A 39 4.09 -3.47 10.31
N TYR A 40 3.31 -3.98 11.26
CA TYR A 40 2.78 -5.34 11.21
C TYR A 40 1.25 -5.32 11.25
N LEU A 41 0.62 -5.92 10.23
CA LEU A 41 -0.81 -6.26 10.25
C LEU A 41 -1.10 -7.53 11.07
N ILE A 42 -0.03 -8.25 11.47
CA ILE A 42 -0.05 -9.55 12.17
C ILE A 42 -0.70 -10.63 11.29
N GLU A 43 -1.76 -11.30 11.75
CA GLU A 43 -2.38 -12.41 11.02
C GLU A 43 -3.29 -11.82 9.94
N LEU A 44 -3.05 -12.18 8.68
CA LEU A 44 -3.90 -11.75 7.57
C LEU A 44 -5.25 -12.48 7.65
N LYS A 45 -6.32 -11.70 7.80
CA LYS A 45 -7.68 -12.23 7.95
C LYS A 45 -8.44 -12.22 6.63
N GLU A 46 -8.23 -11.17 5.84
CA GLU A 46 -9.02 -10.96 4.64
C GLU A 46 -8.25 -10.10 3.62
N ILE A 47 -8.48 -10.40 2.34
CA ILE A 47 -8.10 -9.55 1.23
C ILE A 47 -9.35 -9.36 0.38
N SER A 48 -9.73 -8.11 0.14
CA SER A 48 -10.96 -7.78 -0.58
C SER A 48 -10.75 -6.58 -1.49
N LEU A 49 -11.59 -6.46 -2.51
CA LEU A 49 -11.68 -5.27 -3.35
C LEU A 49 -13.01 -4.57 -3.06
N VAL A 50 -12.95 -3.46 -2.32
CA VAL A 50 -14.13 -2.70 -1.91
C VAL A 50 -14.60 -1.84 -3.08
N GLU A 51 -15.87 -2.02 -3.48
CA GLU A 51 -16.53 -1.30 -4.57
C GLU A 51 -15.78 -1.33 -5.91
N GLY A 52 -14.86 -2.29 -6.10
CA GLY A 52 -14.04 -2.39 -7.31
C GLY A 52 -12.92 -1.35 -7.40
N LEU A 53 -12.68 -0.55 -6.35
CA LEU A 53 -11.81 0.63 -6.39
C LEU A 53 -10.73 0.66 -5.31
N ILE A 54 -10.89 -0.09 -4.22
CA ILE A 54 -9.94 -0.07 -3.09
C ILE A 54 -9.56 -1.50 -2.75
N LEU A 55 -8.27 -1.83 -2.89
CA LEU A 55 -7.72 -3.07 -2.37
C LEU A 55 -7.54 -2.92 -0.86
N GLU A 56 -8.28 -3.72 -0.10
CA GLU A 56 -8.18 -3.78 1.35
C GLU A 56 -7.52 -5.09 1.78
N VAL A 57 -6.43 -5.00 2.54
CA VAL A 57 -5.76 -6.11 3.21
C VAL A 57 -5.94 -5.93 4.71
N ARG A 58 -6.80 -6.75 5.31
CA ARG A 58 -7.12 -6.69 6.74
C ARG A 58 -6.31 -7.74 7.49
N GLY A 59 -5.54 -7.26 8.47
CA GLY A 59 -4.93 -8.11 9.48
C GLY A 59 -5.71 -8.12 10.78
N SER A 60 -5.21 -8.85 11.77
CA SER A 60 -5.77 -8.82 13.14
C SER A 60 -5.40 -7.56 13.93
N ASN A 61 -4.48 -6.74 13.41
CA ASN A 61 -4.11 -5.45 14.00
C ASN A 61 -3.97 -4.39 12.90
N GLY A 62 -5.10 -3.99 12.34
CA GLY A 62 -5.12 -2.95 11.33
C GLY A 62 -5.31 -3.40 9.88
N ILE A 63 -5.29 -2.41 9.01
CA ILE A 63 -5.77 -2.50 7.63
C ILE A 63 -4.88 -1.68 6.71
N LEU A 64 -4.41 -2.30 5.62
CA LEU A 64 -3.78 -1.61 4.49
C LEU A 64 -4.82 -1.40 3.39
N ARG A 65 -4.96 -0.16 2.92
CA ARG A 65 -5.83 0.21 1.79
C ARG A 65 -5.00 0.83 0.69
N ILE A 66 -5.26 0.43 -0.55
CA ILE A 66 -4.62 0.98 -1.75
C ILE A 66 -5.73 1.29 -2.77
N ASP A 67 -5.75 2.51 -3.29
CA ASP A 67 -6.62 2.87 -4.40
C ASP A 67 -6.16 2.13 -5.65
N MET A 68 -6.92 1.14 -6.07
CA MET A 68 -6.59 0.25 -7.17
C MET A 68 -7.86 -0.37 -7.72
N THR A 69 -8.08 -0.21 -9.01
CA THR A 69 -9.20 -0.83 -9.74
C THR A 69 -8.99 -2.33 -9.91
N GLU A 70 -10.09 -3.06 -10.16
CA GLU A 70 -10.02 -4.49 -10.45
C GLU A 70 -9.12 -4.79 -11.66
N GLU A 71 -9.20 -3.97 -12.70
CA GLU A 71 -8.40 -4.12 -13.92
C GLU A 71 -6.91 -3.90 -13.65
N GLU A 72 -6.54 -2.90 -12.85
CA GLU A 72 -5.16 -2.67 -12.42
C GLU A 72 -4.62 -3.84 -11.61
N LEU A 73 -5.40 -4.34 -10.64
CA LEU A 73 -5.04 -5.49 -9.84
C LEU A 73 -4.82 -6.73 -10.72
N ARG A 74 -5.74 -7.02 -11.64
CA ARG A 74 -5.60 -8.11 -12.61
C ARG A 74 -4.32 -7.96 -13.44
N ARG A 75 -4.04 -6.77 -13.98
CA ARG A 75 -2.81 -6.51 -14.75
C ARG A 75 -1.56 -6.75 -13.90
N ALA A 76 -1.56 -6.30 -12.64
CA ALA A 76 -0.42 -6.45 -11.74
C ALA A 76 -0.13 -7.91 -11.39
N LEU A 77 -1.15 -8.76 -11.31
CA LEU A 77 -1.02 -10.20 -11.01
C LEU A 77 -0.55 -11.03 -12.21
N VAL A 78 -0.85 -10.61 -13.45
CA VAL A 78 -0.45 -11.33 -14.67
C VAL A 78 1.07 -11.26 -14.93
N GLY A 79 1.76 -10.26 -14.39
CA GLY A 79 3.18 -9.99 -14.65
C GLY A 79 4.20 -10.78 -13.83
N LYS A 80 3.81 -11.80 -13.05
CA LYS A 80 4.73 -12.61 -12.24
C LYS A 80 4.49 -14.11 -12.43
N ARG A 81 5.09 -14.68 -13.48
CA ARG A 81 5.37 -16.12 -13.60
C ARG A 81 6.86 -16.30 -13.81
#